data_AF-A0A1J4RR93-F1
#
_entry.id   AF-A0A1J4RR93-F1
#
_cell.length_a   1.000
_cell.length_b   1.000
_cell.length_c   1.000
_cell.angle_alpha   90.00
_cell.angle_beta   90.00
_cell.angle_gamma   90.00
#
_symmetry.space_group_name_H-M   'P 1'
#
loop_
_entity.id
_entity.type
_entity.pdbx_description
1 polymer ?
#
loop_
_entity_poly.entity_id
_entity_poly.type
_entity_poly.pdbx_seq_one_letter_code
_entity_poly.pdbx_strand_id
1 'polypeptide(L)'
;MFKNGTLPTPPAVWNTIFNAVLLGLLAGLFEETARYILFKFFLKNARTWNEGVLVGAGHGGVEALILGVLGVFTVINMLVLRNADLSAMGIPADQLELAKQQVAAFWESPAYTGLLGLAERVFAICLHISLSAMVLYSVAYKKPIWFWLAMLWHALVDAAAVYLAPLVGALAVEGVVAGMAIVSLAILFGLRSKFGTADPPQVTAETLPG
;
A
#
# COMPACT_ATOMS: atom_id res chain seq x y z
N MET A 1 -17.67 25.50 -5.16
CA MET A 1 -17.38 26.57 -4.18
C MET A 1 -16.03 27.23 -4.45
N PHE A 2 -14.89 26.50 -4.45
CA PHE A 2 -13.59 27.10 -4.82
C PHE A 2 -13.45 27.44 -6.32
N LYS A 3 -13.93 26.59 -7.23
CA LYS A 3 -13.89 26.82 -8.69
C LYS A 3 -14.72 28.01 -9.19
N ASN A 4 -15.72 28.44 -8.42
CA ASN A 4 -16.64 29.51 -8.80
C ASN A 4 -16.35 30.82 -8.03
N GLY A 5 -15.17 30.93 -7.41
CA GLY A 5 -14.68 32.15 -6.73
C GLY A 5 -15.39 32.50 -5.41
N THR A 6 -16.27 31.64 -4.91
CA THR A 6 -17.06 31.91 -3.69
C THR A 6 -16.25 31.76 -2.40
N LEU A 7 -15.15 31.01 -2.46
CA LEU A 7 -14.18 30.85 -1.38
C LEU A 7 -12.75 30.89 -1.94
N PRO A 8 -11.77 31.47 -1.21
CA PRO A 8 -10.37 31.44 -1.61
C PRO A 8 -9.87 29.99 -1.65
N THR A 9 -9.12 29.63 -2.70
CA THR A 9 -8.51 28.29 -2.80
C THR A 9 -7.53 28.09 -1.64
N PRO A 10 -7.63 26.98 -0.88
CA PRO A 10 -6.68 26.71 0.19
C PRO A 10 -5.26 26.63 -0.38
N PRO A 11 -4.23 27.05 0.40
CA PRO A 11 -2.84 26.82 0.03
C PRO A 11 -2.60 25.36 -0.37
N ALA A 12 -1.80 25.13 -1.41
CA ALA A 12 -1.54 23.78 -1.94
C ALA A 12 -1.08 22.78 -0.86
N VAL A 13 -0.34 23.26 0.14
CA VAL A 13 0.11 22.48 1.30
C VAL A 13 -1.06 21.85 2.06
N TRP A 14 -2.17 22.55 2.23
CA TRP A 14 -3.35 22.00 2.91
C TRP A 14 -4.02 20.90 2.11
N ASN A 15 -4.02 20.99 0.77
CA ASN A 15 -4.52 19.92 -0.08
C ASN A 15 -3.62 18.69 0.02
N THR A 16 -2.30 18.86 0.03
CA THR A 16 -1.35 17.74 0.20
C THR A 16 -1.49 17.07 1.55
N ILE A 17 -1.57 17.85 2.64
CA ILE A 17 -1.76 17.31 4.00
C ILE A 17 -3.09 16.56 4.09
N PHE A 18 -4.17 17.17 3.60
CA PHE A 18 -5.50 16.55 3.60
C PHE A 18 -5.50 15.23 2.83
N ASN A 19 -4.95 15.23 1.61
CA ASN A 19 -4.87 14.02 0.78
C ASN A 19 -4.00 12.94 1.43
N ALA A 20 -2.84 13.29 1.99
CA ALA A 20 -1.96 12.34 2.66
C ALA A 20 -2.67 11.66 3.85
N VAL A 21 -3.29 12.46 4.72
CA VAL A 21 -4.02 11.94 5.89
C VAL A 21 -5.22 11.12 5.45
N LEU A 22 -6.01 11.61 4.49
CA LEU A 22 -7.20 10.91 4.02
C LEU A 22 -6.84 9.58 3.35
N LEU A 23 -5.93 9.58 2.38
CA LEU A 23 -5.54 8.38 1.64
C LEU A 23 -4.90 7.35 2.58
N GLY A 24 -3.98 7.78 3.45
CA GLY A 24 -3.37 6.88 4.43
C GLY A 24 -4.40 6.27 5.39
N LEU A 25 -5.29 7.09 5.96
CA LEU A 25 -6.34 6.58 6.84
C LEU A 25 -7.30 5.63 6.12
N LEU A 26 -7.66 5.89 4.86
CA LEU A 26 -8.51 4.99 4.09
C LEU A 26 -7.80 3.66 3.79
N ALA A 27 -6.51 3.69 3.41
CA ALA A 27 -5.71 2.48 3.19
C ALA A 27 -5.65 1.63 4.46
N GLY A 28 -5.21 2.23 5.58
CA GLY A 28 -5.16 1.55 6.87
C GLY A 28 -6.53 1.05 7.34
N LEU A 29 -7.59 1.83 7.16
CA LEU A 29 -8.94 1.43 7.59
C LEU A 29 -9.46 0.26 6.77
N PHE A 30 -9.46 0.36 5.44
CA PHE A 30 -10.09 -0.65 4.59
C PHE A 30 -9.27 -1.93 4.54
N GLU A 31 -7.95 -1.85 4.37
CA GLU A 31 -7.12 -3.04 4.23
C GLU A 31 -6.98 -3.81 5.54
N GLU A 32 -6.75 -3.13 6.66
CA GLU A 32 -6.65 -3.81 7.95
C GLU A 32 -8.01 -4.37 8.38
N THR A 33 -9.12 -3.68 8.06
CA THR A 33 -10.46 -4.21 8.34
C THR A 33 -10.76 -5.44 7.47
N ALA A 34 -10.41 -5.42 6.19
CA ALA A 34 -10.54 -6.59 5.32
C ALA A 34 -9.72 -7.77 5.87
N ARG A 35 -8.49 -7.51 6.33
CA ARG A 35 -7.64 -8.53 6.95
C ARG A 35 -8.18 -9.05 8.28
N TYR A 36 -8.75 -8.16 9.09
CA TYR A 36 -9.43 -8.54 10.33
C TYR A 36 -10.64 -9.44 10.05
N ILE A 37 -11.46 -9.09 9.05
CA ILE A 37 -12.59 -9.91 8.59
C ILE A 37 -12.09 -11.27 8.09
N LEU A 38 -11.02 -11.29 7.29
CA LEU A 38 -10.38 -12.52 6.80
C LEU A 38 -10.01 -13.43 7.96
N PHE A 39 -9.24 -12.96 8.94
CA PHE A 39 -8.83 -13.78 10.09
C PHE A 39 -9.98 -14.16 11.01
N LYS A 40 -10.95 -13.27 11.22
CA LYS A 40 -12.07 -13.52 12.14
C LYS A 40 -13.10 -14.49 11.58
N PHE A 41 -13.37 -14.44 10.28
CA PHE A 41 -14.50 -15.15 9.68
C PHE A 41 -14.10 -16.26 8.70
N PHE A 42 -12.95 -16.15 8.02
CA PHE A 42 -12.55 -17.12 6.99
C PHE A 42 -11.38 -17.98 7.45
N LEU A 43 -10.36 -17.40 8.07
CA LEU A 43 -9.19 -18.09 8.61
C LEU A 43 -9.28 -18.27 10.12
N LYS A 44 -10.44 -18.76 10.59
CA LYS A 44 -10.77 -18.84 12.03
C LYS A 44 -9.79 -19.67 12.85
N ASN A 45 -9.04 -20.58 12.22
CA ASN A 45 -8.08 -21.47 12.87
C ASN A 45 -6.63 -20.96 12.80
N ALA A 46 -6.36 -19.87 12.05
CA ALA A 46 -5.02 -19.31 11.98
C ALA A 46 -4.63 -18.75 13.35
N ARG A 47 -3.49 -19.18 13.87
CA ARG A 47 -3.00 -18.80 15.21
C ARG A 47 -1.51 -18.60 15.27
N THR A 48 -0.76 -18.98 14.24
CA THR A 48 0.70 -19.00 14.26
C THR A 48 1.29 -17.80 13.54
N TRP A 49 2.51 -17.42 13.94
CA TRP A 49 3.25 -16.35 13.27
C TRP A 49 3.43 -16.62 11.77
N ASN A 50 3.71 -17.88 11.40
CA ASN A 50 3.88 -18.29 10.00
C ASN A 50 2.61 -18.07 9.17
N GLU A 51 1.42 -18.34 9.72
CA GLU A 51 0.15 -18.10 9.01
C GLU A 51 -0.08 -16.60 8.79
N GLY A 52 0.25 -15.75 9.77
CA GLY A 52 0.20 -14.30 9.62
C GLY A 52 1.16 -13.81 8.53
N VAL A 53 2.39 -14.34 8.52
CA VAL A 53 3.39 -14.04 7.49
C VAL A 53 2.90 -14.46 6.10
N LEU A 54 2.33 -15.65 5.97
CA LEU A 54 1.86 -16.16 4.69
C LEU A 54 0.73 -15.31 4.10
N VAL A 55 -0.24 -14.90 4.94
CA VAL A 55 -1.34 -14.02 4.50
C VAL A 55 -0.81 -12.65 4.05
N GLY A 56 0.13 -12.06 4.81
CA GLY A 56 0.70 -10.77 4.45
C GLY A 56 1.57 -10.82 3.19
N ALA A 57 2.35 -11.90 3.02
CA ALA A 57 3.12 -12.13 1.80
C ALA A 57 2.20 -12.34 0.59
N GLY A 58 1.08 -13.05 0.77
CA GLY A 58 0.05 -13.21 -0.25
C GLY A 58 -0.58 -11.88 -0.66
N HIS A 59 -0.96 -11.03 0.31
CA HIS A 59 -1.50 -9.69 0.07
C HIS A 59 -0.50 -8.84 -0.72
N GLY A 60 0.68 -8.56 -0.13
CA GLY A 60 1.66 -7.67 -0.76
C GLY A 60 2.20 -8.23 -2.08
N GLY A 61 2.28 -9.56 -2.22
CA GLY A 61 2.69 -10.21 -3.46
C GLY A 61 1.68 -10.03 -4.59
N VAL A 62 0.37 -10.13 -4.30
CA VAL A 62 -0.68 -9.89 -5.31
C VAL A 62 -0.68 -8.43 -5.76
N GLU A 63 -0.52 -7.48 -4.85
CA GLU A 63 -0.44 -6.06 -5.21
C GLU A 63 0.81 -5.76 -6.04
N ALA A 64 1.97 -6.31 -5.65
CA ALA A 64 3.19 -6.19 -6.42
C ALA A 64 3.03 -6.76 -7.83
N LEU A 65 2.33 -7.89 -7.98
CA LEU A 65 2.04 -8.48 -9.28
C LEU A 65 1.12 -7.59 -10.12
N ILE A 66 0.00 -7.12 -9.55
CA ILE A 66 -0.97 -6.26 -10.25
C ILE A 66 -0.28 -4.98 -10.73
N LEU A 67 0.42 -4.28 -9.83
CA LEU A 67 1.10 -3.03 -10.17
C LEU A 67 2.27 -3.24 -11.13
N GLY A 68 2.98 -4.37 -11.00
CA GLY A 68 4.04 -4.75 -11.94
C GLY A 68 3.51 -4.97 -13.36
N VAL A 69 2.39 -5.69 -13.49
CA VAL A 69 1.71 -5.89 -14.78
C VAL A 69 1.23 -4.56 -15.37
N LEU A 70 0.62 -3.70 -14.56
CA LEU A 70 0.21 -2.36 -15.00
C LEU A 70 1.41 -1.53 -15.46
N GLY A 71 2.54 -1.59 -14.76
CA GLY A 71 3.78 -0.91 -15.16
C GLY A 71 4.33 -1.42 -16.50
N VAL A 72 4.33 -2.73 -16.73
CA VAL A 72 4.69 -3.32 -18.03
C VAL A 72 3.73 -2.84 -19.13
N PHE A 73 2.43 -2.80 -18.84
CA PHE A 73 1.43 -2.30 -19.77
C PHE A 73 1.67 -0.83 -20.11
N THR A 74 2.05 0.01 -19.14
CA THR A 74 2.44 1.41 -19.37
C THR A 74 3.65 1.50 -20.31
N VAL A 75 4.69 0.70 -20.10
CA VAL A 75 5.88 0.68 -20.98
C VAL A 75 5.51 0.28 -22.41
N ILE A 76 4.69 -0.77 -22.58
CA ILE A 76 4.21 -1.20 -23.90
C ILE A 76 3.44 -0.08 -24.60
N ASN A 77 2.53 0.59 -23.89
CA ASN A 77 1.80 1.73 -24.45
C ASN A 77 2.74 2.86 -24.86
N MET A 78 3.70 3.22 -24.01
CA MET A 78 4.65 4.28 -24.32
C MET A 78 5.59 3.93 -25.50
N LEU A 79 5.89 2.65 -25.73
CA LEU A 79 6.61 2.17 -26.91
C LEU A 79 5.80 2.33 -28.20
N VAL A 80 4.51 1.99 -28.15
CA VAL A 80 3.59 2.18 -29.28
C VAL A 80 3.43 3.67 -29.58
N LEU A 81 3.15 4.49 -28.56
CA LEU A 81 2.92 5.93 -28.70
C LEU A 81 4.16 6.70 -29.16
N ARG A 82 5.38 6.23 -28.83
CA ARG A 82 6.63 6.87 -29.28
C ARG A 82 6.77 6.91 -30.79
N ASN A 83 6.28 5.89 -31.47
CA ASN A 83 6.45 5.71 -32.91
C ASN A 83 5.14 5.98 -33.70
N ALA A 84 4.05 6.28 -33.00
CA ALA A 84 2.76 6.55 -33.60
C ALA A 84 2.60 8.04 -33.97
N ASP A 85 1.85 8.31 -35.03
CA ASP A 85 1.35 9.66 -35.28
C ASP A 85 0.13 9.92 -34.39
N LEU A 86 0.37 10.56 -33.25
CA LEU A 86 -0.67 10.94 -32.28
C LEU A 86 -1.79 11.79 -32.89
N SER A 87 -1.51 12.55 -33.96
CA SER A 87 -2.53 13.37 -34.64
C SER A 87 -3.54 12.53 -35.43
N ALA A 88 -3.14 11.33 -35.85
CA ALA A 88 -3.98 10.36 -36.54
C ALA A 88 -4.81 9.46 -35.59
N MET A 89 -4.62 9.60 -34.27
CA MET A 89 -5.26 8.75 -33.26
C MET A 89 -6.62 9.29 -32.75
N GLY A 90 -7.16 10.33 -33.39
CA GLY A 90 -8.45 10.92 -32.99
C GLY A 90 -8.41 11.65 -31.65
N ILE A 91 -7.22 12.05 -31.19
CA ILE A 91 -7.04 12.83 -29.96
C ILE A 91 -7.58 14.25 -30.21
N PRO A 92 -8.43 14.80 -29.34
CA PRO A 92 -8.89 16.18 -29.44
C PRO A 92 -7.74 17.18 -29.53
N ALA A 93 -7.89 18.22 -30.36
CA ALA A 93 -6.80 19.17 -30.65
C ALA A 93 -6.28 19.89 -29.40
N ASP A 94 -7.13 20.08 -28.38
CA ASP A 94 -6.80 20.66 -27.08
C ASP A 94 -6.00 19.72 -26.17
N GLN A 95 -5.98 18.42 -26.45
CA GLN A 95 -5.29 17.39 -25.67
C GLN A 95 -4.05 16.81 -26.38
N LEU A 96 -3.92 17.04 -27.69
CA LEU A 96 -2.83 16.49 -28.50
C LEU A 96 -1.45 16.93 -27.99
N GLU A 97 -1.29 18.20 -27.66
CA GLU A 97 -0.02 18.72 -27.14
C GLU A 97 0.30 18.16 -25.74
N LEU A 98 -0.71 17.98 -24.90
CA LEU A 98 -0.52 17.33 -23.59
C LEU A 98 -0.09 15.87 -23.76
N ALA A 99 -0.69 15.12 -24.70
CA ALA A 99 -0.33 13.74 -24.97
C ALA A 99 1.12 13.62 -25.47
N LYS A 100 1.55 14.51 -26.38
CA LYS A 100 2.96 14.58 -26.83
C LYS A 100 3.91 14.84 -25.67
N GLN A 101 3.58 15.81 -24.80
CA GLN A 101 4.40 16.13 -23.63
C GLN A 101 4.50 14.95 -22.66
N GLN A 102 3.42 14.19 -22.44
CA GLN A 102 3.46 13.01 -21.58
C GLN A 102 4.36 11.90 -22.14
N VAL A 103 4.29 11.63 -23.45
CA VAL A 103 5.18 10.65 -24.10
C VAL A 103 6.63 11.10 -24.01
N ALA A 104 6.93 12.37 -24.31
CA ALA A 104 8.28 12.92 -24.19
C ALA A 104 8.81 12.83 -22.76
N ALA A 105 8.04 13.28 -21.78
CA ALA A 105 8.42 13.23 -20.36
C ALA A 105 8.70 11.80 -19.86
N PHE A 106 7.94 10.81 -20.34
CA PHE A 106 8.19 9.41 -20.01
C PHE A 106 9.57 8.94 -20.51
N TRP A 107 9.95 9.29 -21.75
CA TRP A 107 11.22 8.88 -22.36
C TRP A 107 12.42 9.71 -21.90
N GLU A 108 12.20 10.94 -21.43
CA GLU A 108 13.21 11.78 -20.79
C GLU A 108 13.44 11.42 -19.31
N SER A 109 12.49 10.69 -18.71
CA SER A 109 12.61 10.23 -17.32
C SER A 109 13.81 9.28 -17.17
N PRO A 110 14.63 9.43 -16.11
CA PRO A 110 15.73 8.51 -15.86
C PRO A 110 15.24 7.06 -15.70
N ALA A 111 15.92 6.10 -16.32
CA ALA A 111 15.53 4.68 -16.30
C ALA A 111 15.41 4.10 -14.86
N TYR A 112 16.17 4.63 -13.90
CA TYR A 112 16.09 4.19 -12.51
C TYR A 112 14.72 4.47 -11.87
N THR A 113 13.94 5.42 -12.38
CA THR A 113 12.61 5.75 -11.83
C THR A 113 11.64 4.57 -11.93
N GLY A 114 11.73 3.76 -12.99
CA GLY A 114 10.99 2.50 -13.09
C GLY A 114 11.46 1.44 -12.10
N LEU A 115 12.75 1.42 -11.76
CA LEU A 115 13.30 0.51 -10.73
C LEU A 115 12.88 0.93 -9.31
N LEU A 116 12.64 2.22 -9.05
CA LEU A 116 12.13 2.69 -7.76
C LEU A 116 10.78 2.06 -7.44
N GLY A 117 9.87 1.97 -8.42
CA GLY A 117 8.58 1.30 -8.23
C GLY A 117 8.72 -0.18 -7.84
N LEU A 118 9.76 -0.89 -8.32
CA LEU A 118 10.03 -2.26 -7.90
C LEU A 118 10.53 -2.33 -6.45
N ALA A 119 11.41 -1.41 -6.05
CA ALA A 119 11.91 -1.32 -4.67
C ALA A 119 10.76 -1.05 -3.69
N GLU A 120 9.88 -0.12 -4.03
CA GLU A 120 8.69 0.22 -3.25
C GLU A 120 7.83 -1.03 -3.00
N ARG A 121 7.67 -1.91 -3.99
CA ARG A 121 6.89 -3.15 -3.84
C ARG A 121 7.52 -4.11 -2.82
N VAL A 122 8.85 -4.22 -2.79
CA VAL A 122 9.54 -5.03 -1.77
C VAL A 122 9.27 -4.47 -0.37
N PHE A 123 9.33 -3.15 -0.22
CA PHE A 123 9.05 -2.48 1.05
C PHE A 123 7.58 -2.62 1.48
N ALA A 124 6.65 -2.50 0.54
CA ALA A 124 5.22 -2.74 0.77
C ALA A 124 4.97 -4.20 1.21
N ILE A 125 5.60 -5.19 0.57
CA ILE A 125 5.51 -6.59 0.99
C ILE A 125 5.98 -6.76 2.45
N CYS A 126 7.11 -6.16 2.83
CA CYS A 126 7.57 -6.18 4.22
C CYS A 126 6.55 -5.57 5.19
N LEU A 127 5.91 -4.46 4.80
CA LEU A 127 4.84 -3.83 5.56
C LEU A 127 3.63 -4.78 5.72
N HIS A 128 3.08 -5.32 4.63
CA HIS A 128 1.92 -6.22 4.68
C HIS A 128 2.17 -7.49 5.49
N ILE A 129 3.38 -8.06 5.42
CA ILE A 129 3.78 -9.20 6.27
C ILE A 129 3.69 -8.83 7.75
N SER A 130 4.23 -7.68 8.14
CA SER A 130 4.18 -7.20 9.54
C SER A 130 2.75 -6.92 9.99
N LEU A 131 2.00 -6.13 9.22
CA LEU A 131 0.62 -5.75 9.53
C LEU A 131 -0.28 -6.99 9.66
N SER A 132 -0.11 -7.96 8.77
CA SER A 132 -0.83 -9.23 8.83
C SER A 132 -0.57 -10.01 10.11
N ALA A 133 0.68 -10.11 10.55
CA ALA A 133 1.00 -10.74 11.83
C ALA A 133 0.38 -9.98 13.02
N MET A 134 0.34 -8.65 13.00
CA MET A 134 -0.28 -7.84 14.04
C MET A 134 -1.80 -8.03 14.10
N VAL A 135 -2.49 -8.01 12.96
CA VAL A 135 -3.94 -8.22 12.90
C VAL A 135 -4.30 -9.65 13.29
N LEU A 136 -3.54 -10.65 12.84
CA LEU A 136 -3.72 -12.02 13.28
C LEU A 136 -3.59 -12.12 14.80
N TYR A 137 -2.53 -11.54 15.37
CA TYR A 137 -2.31 -11.57 16.81
C TYR A 137 -3.48 -10.91 17.57
N SER A 138 -3.99 -9.79 17.05
CA SER A 138 -5.16 -9.10 17.59
C SER A 138 -6.38 -10.01 17.71
N VAL A 139 -6.69 -10.75 16.63
CA VAL A 139 -7.85 -11.65 16.55
C VAL A 139 -7.62 -12.93 17.36
N ALA A 140 -6.52 -13.62 17.12
CA ALA A 140 -6.18 -14.92 17.71
C ALA A 140 -6.07 -14.87 19.23
N TYR A 141 -5.47 -13.81 19.76
CA TYR A 141 -5.16 -13.67 21.19
C TYR A 141 -6.07 -12.67 21.91
N LYS A 142 -7.12 -12.16 21.25
CA LYS A 142 -8.08 -11.19 21.80
C LYS A 142 -7.37 -9.94 22.36
N LYS A 143 -6.38 -9.43 21.63
CA LYS A 143 -5.59 -8.24 21.98
C LYS A 143 -5.86 -7.11 20.98
N PRO A 144 -7.02 -6.41 21.08
CA PRO A 144 -7.48 -5.48 20.05
C PRO A 144 -6.53 -4.32 19.76
N ILE A 145 -5.65 -3.98 20.71
CA ILE A 145 -4.62 -2.95 20.52
C ILE A 145 -3.74 -3.19 19.28
N TRP A 146 -3.46 -4.45 18.94
CA TRP A 146 -2.63 -4.79 17.78
C TRP A 146 -3.30 -4.50 16.44
N PHE A 147 -4.63 -4.52 16.39
CA PHE A 147 -5.37 -4.09 15.20
C PHE A 147 -5.25 -2.58 14.99
N TRP A 148 -5.44 -1.79 16.04
CA TRP A 148 -5.31 -0.33 15.96
C TRP A 148 -3.88 0.10 15.64
N LEU A 149 -2.88 -0.57 16.23
CA LEU A 149 -1.48 -0.33 15.89
C LEU A 149 -1.19 -0.66 14.41
N ALA A 150 -1.75 -1.75 13.87
CA ALA A 150 -1.60 -2.09 12.46
C ALA A 150 -2.24 -1.02 11.56
N MET A 151 -3.47 -0.63 11.85
CA MET A 151 -4.19 0.41 11.10
C MET A 151 -3.46 1.75 11.10
N LEU A 152 -3.01 2.21 12.27
CA LEU A 152 -2.30 3.48 12.38
C LEU A 152 -0.92 3.43 11.74
N TRP A 153 -0.21 2.31 11.85
CA TRP A 153 1.09 2.14 11.21
C TRP A 153 0.97 2.13 9.69
N HIS A 154 0.00 1.39 9.14
CA HIS A 154 -0.31 1.39 7.72
C HIS A 154 -0.63 2.81 7.23
N ALA A 155 -1.57 3.48 7.90
CA ALA A 155 -1.96 4.83 7.55
C ALA A 155 -0.80 5.83 7.59
N LEU A 156 0.12 5.67 8.55
CA LEU A 156 1.30 6.51 8.65
C LEU A 156 2.27 6.31 7.49
N VAL A 157 2.53 5.07 7.08
CA VAL A 157 3.44 4.77 5.95
C VAL A 157 2.91 5.39 4.66
N ASP A 158 1.62 5.16 4.36
CA ASP A 158 0.98 5.69 3.17
C ASP A 158 0.89 7.22 3.18
N ALA A 159 0.51 7.81 4.32
CA ALA A 159 0.46 9.26 4.45
C ALA A 159 1.86 9.88 4.29
N ALA A 160 2.90 9.25 4.83
CA ALA A 160 4.27 9.73 4.68
C ALA A 160 4.72 9.68 3.21
N ALA A 161 4.43 8.60 2.49
CA ALA A 161 4.75 8.48 1.07
C ALA A 161 4.07 9.59 0.25
N VAL A 162 2.77 9.79 0.45
CA VAL A 162 1.99 10.82 -0.27
C VAL A 162 2.45 12.24 0.07
N TYR A 163 2.71 12.52 1.35
CA TYR A 163 3.09 13.85 1.81
C TYR A 163 4.51 14.25 1.37
N LEU A 164 5.46 13.32 1.43
CA LEU A 164 6.86 13.59 1.15
C LEU A 164 7.18 13.60 -0.35
N ALA A 165 6.45 12.85 -1.18
CA ALA A 165 6.69 12.76 -2.62
C ALA A 165 6.87 14.13 -3.32
N PRO A 166 5.96 15.11 -3.15
CA PRO A 166 6.13 16.42 -3.79
C PRO A 166 7.21 17.31 -3.14
N LEU A 167 7.68 16.98 -1.93
CA LEU A 167 8.62 17.81 -1.16
C LEU A 167 10.08 17.41 -1.39
N VAL A 168 10.35 16.11 -1.46
CA VAL A 168 11.72 15.57 -1.50
C VAL A 168 11.99 14.69 -2.73
N GLY A 169 10.95 14.41 -3.54
CA GLY A 169 11.04 13.58 -4.74
C GLY A 169 11.03 12.08 -4.44
N ALA A 170 10.76 11.27 -5.47
CA ALA A 170 10.53 9.82 -5.34
C ALA A 170 11.69 9.06 -4.68
N LEU A 171 12.94 9.37 -5.06
CA LEU A 171 14.11 8.65 -4.52
C LEU A 171 14.26 8.83 -3.00
N ALA A 172 14.01 10.03 -2.47
CA ALA A 172 14.10 10.27 -1.04
C ALA A 172 12.92 9.61 -0.29
N VAL A 173 11.73 9.58 -0.90
CA VAL A 173 10.59 8.84 -0.35
C VAL A 173 10.88 7.35 -0.25
N GLU A 174 11.48 6.74 -1.27
CA GLU A 174 11.90 5.33 -1.20
C GLU A 174 12.81 5.07 -0.01
N GLY A 175 13.75 5.98 0.28
CA GLY A 175 14.61 5.87 1.47
C GLY A 175 13.83 5.90 2.79
N VAL A 176 12.80 6.75 2.89
CA VAL A 176 11.92 6.83 4.06
C VAL A 176 11.08 5.56 4.20
N VAL A 177 10.45 5.10 3.10
CA VAL A 177 9.62 3.90 3.07
C VAL A 177 10.47 2.65 3.36
N ALA A 178 11.71 2.57 2.86
CA ALA A 178 12.67 1.53 3.22
C ALA A 178 12.96 1.50 4.74
N GLY A 179 13.17 2.67 5.35
CA GLY A 179 13.33 2.79 6.80
C GLY A 179 12.09 2.29 7.56
N MET A 180 10.89 2.65 7.10
CA MET A 180 9.64 2.18 7.69
C MET A 180 9.42 0.67 7.48
N ALA A 181 9.87 0.10 6.36
CA ALA A 181 9.87 -1.34 6.13
C ALA A 181 10.80 -2.06 7.11
N ILE A 182 11.98 -1.51 7.41
CA ILE A 182 12.88 -2.06 8.44
C ILE A 182 12.21 -2.04 9.82
N VAL A 183 11.55 -0.94 10.19
CA VAL A 183 10.76 -0.86 11.43
C VAL A 183 9.65 -1.91 11.44
N SER A 184 8.96 -2.10 10.31
CA SER A 184 7.92 -3.12 10.16
C SER A 184 8.48 -4.54 10.38
N LEU A 185 9.64 -4.85 9.79
CA LEU A 185 10.31 -6.13 10.03
C LEU A 185 10.74 -6.28 11.49
N ALA A 186 11.23 -5.23 12.15
CA ALA A 186 11.56 -5.26 13.56
C ALA A 186 10.31 -5.57 14.43
N ILE A 187 9.17 -4.96 14.14
CA ILE A 187 7.88 -5.26 14.78
C ILE A 187 7.50 -6.73 14.55
N LEU A 188 7.56 -7.20 13.30
CA LEU A 188 7.24 -8.57 12.92
C LEU A 188 8.08 -9.60 13.69
N PHE A 189 9.40 -9.42 13.72
CA PHE A 189 10.31 -10.35 14.42
C PHE A 189 10.17 -10.25 15.94
N GLY A 190 9.94 -9.05 16.49
CA GLY A 190 9.63 -8.86 17.90
C GLY A 190 8.32 -9.55 18.32
N LEU A 191 7.33 -9.59 17.42
CA LEU A 191 6.05 -10.24 17.65
C LEU A 191 6.15 -11.77 17.63
N ARG A 192 7.15 -12.35 16.94
CA ARG A 192 7.33 -13.80 16.81
C ARG A 192 7.39 -14.52 18.15
N SER A 193 8.07 -13.95 19.15
CA SER A 193 8.15 -14.55 20.49
C SER A 193 6.79 -14.62 21.19
N LYS A 194 5.92 -13.63 20.97
CA LYS A 194 4.58 -13.57 21.58
C LYS A 194 3.62 -14.64 21.06
N PHE A 195 3.83 -15.11 19.82
CA PHE A 195 3.05 -16.19 19.23
C PHE A 195 3.38 -17.57 19.84
N GLY A 196 4.63 -17.79 20.27
CA GLY A 196 5.05 -19.08 20.85
C GLY A 196 4.74 -19.23 22.34
N THR A 197 4.58 -18.12 23.07
CA THR A 197 4.36 -18.14 24.53
C THR A 197 2.90 -18.09 24.94
N ALA A 198 2.01 -17.73 24.03
CA ALA A 198 0.59 -17.65 24.31
C ALA A 198 -0.09 -18.89 23.73
N ASP A 199 -0.64 -19.74 24.59
CA ASP A 199 -1.64 -20.72 24.16
C ASP A 199 -2.90 -19.94 23.76
N PRO A 200 -3.32 -19.96 22.48
CA PRO A 200 -4.57 -19.33 22.11
C PRO A 200 -5.71 -20.06 22.82
N PRO A 201 -6.77 -19.36 23.28
CA PRO A 201 -7.92 -20.02 23.87
C PRO A 201 -8.45 -21.09 22.92
N GLN A 202 -8.42 -22.35 23.37
CA GLN A 202 -8.94 -23.49 22.63
C GLN A 202 -10.41 -23.20 22.29
N VAL A 203 -10.78 -23.25 21.01
CA VAL A 203 -12.19 -23.26 20.63
C VAL A 203 -12.70 -24.61 21.11
N THR A 204 -13.48 -24.60 22.20
CA THR A 204 -14.17 -25.79 22.68
C THR A 204 -14.98 -26.35 21.52
N ALA A 205 -14.54 -27.49 20.99
CA ALA A 205 -15.31 -28.24 20.02
C ALA A 205 -16.66 -28.55 20.67
N GLU A 206 -17.72 -27.86 20.24
CA GLU A 206 -19.07 -28.25 20.54
C GLU A 206 -19.25 -29.68 20.06
N THR A 207 -19.51 -30.57 21.02
CA THR A 207 -19.84 -31.97 20.81
C THR A 207 -21.04 -32.05 19.87
N LEU A 208 -20.82 -32.55 18.66
CA LEU A 208 -21.92 -32.98 17.78
C LEU A 208 -22.67 -34.12 18.48
N PRO A 209 -23.99 -34.03 18.70
CA PRO A 209 -24.77 -35.16 19.21
C PRO A 209 -24.80 -36.26 18.13
N GLY A 210 -24.44 -37.48 18.56
CA GLY A 210 -24.47 -38.70 17.74
C GLY A 210 -25.84 -39.33 17.62
#